data_AF-A0A350YU23-F1
#
_entry.id   AF-A0A350YU23-F1
#
_cell.length_a   1.000
_cell.length_b   1.000
_cell.length_c   1.000
_cell.angle_alpha   90.00
_cell.angle_beta   90.00
_cell.angle_gamma   90.00
#
_symmetry.space_group_name_H-M   'P 1'
#
loop_
_entity.id
_entity.type
_entity.pdbx_description
1 polymer ?
#
loop_
_entity_poly.entity_id
_entity_poly.type
_entity_poly.pdbx_seq_one_letter_code
_entity_poly.pdbx_strand_id
1 'polypeptide(L)'
;MAKEFLNLMVLFLLPVLTDATVSTRKNWDVATLNTAAKVEYLTENEKAVVLEINKLRSDPAAYAVEYLEPMLKMYKGTMLYMPGNVPIITREGIAALRDAIQELKSSKPV
;
A
#
# COMPACT_ATOMS: atom_id res chain seq x y z
N MET A 1 -47.31 33.60 5.57
CA MET A 1 -46.47 33.63 4.34
C MET A 1 -44.96 33.51 4.61
N ALA A 2 -44.51 33.27 5.85
CA ALA A 2 -43.08 33.13 6.19
C ALA A 2 -42.65 31.69 6.55
N LYS A 3 -43.51 30.70 6.29
CA LYS A 3 -43.26 29.28 6.66
C LYS A 3 -42.82 28.40 5.47
N GLU A 4 -42.85 28.95 4.26
CA GLU A 4 -42.47 28.27 3.01
C GLU A 4 -41.00 28.50 2.64
N PHE A 5 -40.37 29.56 3.15
CA PHE A 5 -38.95 29.88 2.86
C PHE A 5 -37.95 29.01 3.63
N LEU A 6 -38.39 28.30 4.67
CA LEU A 6 -37.51 27.47 5.49
C LEU A 6 -37.19 26.12 4.85
N ASN A 7 -38.00 25.67 3.87
CA ASN A 7 -37.87 24.33 3.29
C ASN A 7 -37.03 24.27 2.00
N LEU A 8 -36.46 25.39 1.55
CA LEU A 8 -35.64 25.44 0.33
C LEU A 8 -34.14 25.69 0.59
N MET A 9 -33.76 26.08 1.81
CA MET A 9 -32.35 26.22 2.22
C MET A 9 -31.75 24.97 2.86
N VAL A 10 -32.52 23.86 2.96
CA VAL A 10 -32.06 22.60 3.55
C VAL A 10 -31.52 21.61 2.49
N LEU A 11 -31.56 21.98 1.20
CA LEU A 11 -31.06 21.11 0.12
C LEU A 11 -29.55 21.25 -0.18
N PHE A 12 -28.80 21.99 0.63
CA PHE A 12 -27.35 22.19 0.47
C PHE A 12 -26.53 21.72 1.69
N LEU A 13 -27.07 20.80 2.48
CA LEU A 13 -26.38 20.14 3.60
C LEU A 13 -26.42 18.61 3.43
N LEU A 14 -26.02 18.12 2.25
CA LEU A 14 -25.45 16.78 2.22
C LEU A 14 -24.05 16.92 2.82
N PRO A 15 -23.72 16.24 3.93
CA PRO A 15 -22.33 16.11 4.31
C PRO A 15 -21.69 15.38 3.12
N VAL A 16 -20.76 16.06 2.45
CA VAL A 16 -19.73 15.36 1.67
C VAL A 16 -19.17 14.35 2.65
N LEU A 17 -19.53 13.08 2.46
CA LEU A 17 -18.91 11.97 3.16
C LEU A 17 -17.44 12.09 2.77
N THR A 18 -16.66 12.73 3.65
CA THR A 18 -15.21 12.67 3.58
C THR A 18 -14.89 11.21 3.76
N ASP A 19 -14.67 10.53 2.64
CA ASP A 19 -14.05 9.22 2.61
C ASP A 19 -12.59 9.46 3.02
N ALA A 20 -12.41 9.72 4.32
CA ALA A 20 -11.13 9.79 4.96
C ALA A 20 -10.63 8.35 5.04
N THR A 21 -10.23 7.79 3.90
CA THR A 21 -9.31 6.66 3.88
C THR A 21 -7.96 7.21 4.36
N VAL A 22 -7.87 7.48 5.67
CA VAL A 22 -6.58 7.50 6.34
C VAL A 22 -6.04 6.10 6.13
N SER A 23 -5.18 5.93 5.13
CA SER A 23 -4.44 4.69 4.97
C SER A 23 -3.62 4.55 6.23
N THR A 24 -4.08 3.74 7.18
CA THR A 24 -3.34 3.43 8.39
C THR A 24 -2.15 2.59 7.96
N ARG A 25 -1.06 3.27 7.57
CA ARG A 25 0.25 2.65 7.35
C ARG A 25 0.54 1.79 8.57
N LYS A 26 0.94 0.54 8.36
CA LYS A 26 1.19 -0.34 9.48
C LYS A 26 2.37 0.20 10.28
N ASN A 27 2.22 0.23 11.60
CA ASN A 27 3.35 0.53 12.49
C ASN A 27 4.20 -0.74 12.64
N TRP A 28 5.25 -0.85 11.84
CA TRP A 28 6.17 -1.98 11.89
C TRP A 28 7.09 -1.88 13.12
N ASP A 29 7.27 -2.97 13.84
CA ASP A 29 8.27 -3.05 14.93
C ASP A 29 9.69 -3.16 14.35
N VAL A 30 10.20 -2.03 13.86
CA VAL A 30 11.52 -1.96 13.20
C VAL A 30 12.64 -2.36 14.17
N ALA A 31 12.49 -2.11 15.47
CA ALA A 31 13.49 -2.48 16.46
C ALA A 31 13.70 -4.00 16.50
N THR A 32 12.62 -4.78 16.39
CA THR A 32 12.67 -6.24 16.32
C THR A 32 13.00 -6.75 14.91
N LEU A 33 12.45 -6.12 13.87
CA LEU A 33 12.58 -6.62 12.49
C LEU A 33 13.93 -6.28 11.83
N ASN A 34 14.66 -5.27 12.31
CA ASN A 34 15.97 -4.90 11.76
C ASN A 34 17.09 -5.77 12.33
N THR A 35 17.06 -7.07 12.00
CA THR A 35 18.01 -8.06 12.52
C THR A 35 19.44 -7.83 12.05
N ALA A 36 19.64 -7.12 10.93
CA ALA A 36 20.95 -6.79 10.37
C ALA A 36 21.53 -5.46 10.89
N ALA A 37 20.86 -4.73 11.79
CA ALA A 37 21.25 -3.37 12.19
C ALA A 37 22.71 -3.25 12.64
N LYS A 38 23.24 -4.27 13.32
CA LYS A 38 24.55 -4.25 13.98
C LYS A 38 25.66 -4.97 13.20
N VAL A 39 25.37 -5.55 12.04
CA VAL A 39 26.40 -6.28 11.28
C VAL A 39 27.28 -5.31 10.50
N GLU A 40 28.58 -5.58 10.47
CA GLU A 40 29.58 -4.69 9.86
C GLU A 40 29.86 -5.02 8.39
N TYR A 41 29.52 -6.24 7.95
CA TYR A 41 29.83 -6.73 6.61
C TYR A 41 28.78 -6.37 5.54
N LEU A 42 27.68 -5.72 5.94
CA LEU A 42 26.64 -5.24 5.02
C LEU A 42 26.65 -3.73 4.93
N THR A 43 26.50 -3.23 3.71
CA THR A 43 26.17 -1.84 3.44
C THR A 43 24.77 -1.50 3.97
N GLU A 44 24.48 -0.20 4.14
CA GLU A 44 23.16 0.24 4.61
C GLU A 44 22.01 -0.17 3.68
N ASN A 45 22.26 -0.20 2.36
CA ASN A 45 21.27 -0.68 1.39
C ASN A 45 20.98 -2.17 1.57
N GLU A 46 22.00 -2.99 1.81
CA GLU A 46 21.83 -4.42 2.04
C GLU A 46 21.10 -4.68 3.37
N LYS A 47 21.39 -3.91 4.43
CA LYS A 47 20.62 -3.96 5.69
C LYS A 47 19.16 -3.59 5.47
N ALA A 48 18.88 -2.57 4.66
CA ALA A 48 17.51 -2.17 4.32
C ALA A 48 16.76 -3.28 3.56
N VAL A 49 17.43 -4.00 2.66
CA VAL A 49 16.85 -5.17 1.98
C VAL A 49 16.47 -6.26 2.99
N VAL A 50 17.34 -6.56 3.96
CA VAL A 50 17.01 -7.53 5.02
C VAL A 50 15.79 -7.09 5.83
N LEU A 51 15.71 -5.82 6.20
CA LEU A 51 14.56 -5.27 6.92
C LEU A 51 13.25 -5.41 6.11
N GLU A 52 13.26 -5.09 4.82
CA GLU A 52 12.08 -5.22 3.96
C GLU A 52 11.61 -6.68 3.82
N ILE A 53 12.55 -7.63 3.69
CA ILE A 53 12.25 -9.06 3.68
C ILE A 53 11.60 -9.47 5.02
N ASN A 54 12.12 -9.00 6.15
CA ASN A 54 11.57 -9.32 7.47
C ASN A 54 10.18 -8.72 7.69
N LYS A 55 9.89 -7.53 7.17
CA LYS A 55 8.52 -6.98 7.16
C LYS A 55 7.57 -7.90 6.41
N LEU A 56 7.93 -8.31 5.19
CA LEU A 56 7.11 -9.25 4.41
C LEU A 56 6.89 -10.57 5.17
N ARG A 57 7.95 -11.17 5.72
CA ARG A 57 7.87 -12.45 6.44
C ARG A 57 7.05 -12.38 7.72
N SER A 58 7.16 -11.28 8.46
CA SER A 58 6.48 -11.12 9.77
C SER A 58 4.98 -10.87 9.64
N ASP A 59 4.52 -10.28 8.54
CA ASP A 59 3.10 -10.13 8.24
C ASP A 59 2.89 -9.95 6.72
N PRO A 60 2.77 -11.08 5.99
CA PRO A 60 2.60 -11.07 4.55
C PRO A 60 1.37 -10.28 4.09
N ALA A 61 0.25 -10.42 4.81
CA ALA A 61 -1.00 -9.76 4.46
C ALA A 61 -0.91 -8.24 4.57
N ALA A 62 -0.34 -7.73 5.67
CA ALA A 62 -0.14 -6.29 5.82
C ALA A 62 0.88 -5.74 4.83
N TYR A 63 1.92 -6.50 4.50
CA TYR A 63 2.90 -6.10 3.49
C TYR A 63 2.24 -5.94 2.12
N ALA A 64 1.37 -6.88 1.72
CA ALA A 64 0.61 -6.78 0.47
C ALA A 64 -0.25 -5.52 0.43
N VAL A 65 -0.98 -5.22 1.51
CA VAL A 65 -1.83 -4.02 1.60
C VAL A 65 -1.02 -2.73 1.52
N GLU A 66 0.09 -2.64 2.27
CA GLU A 66 0.85 -1.39 2.36
C GLU A 66 1.69 -1.11 1.09
N TYR A 67 2.27 -2.15 0.48
CA TYR A 67 3.28 -1.98 -0.57
C TYR A 67 2.81 -2.43 -1.95
N LEU A 68 2.08 -3.54 -2.08
CA LEU A 68 1.71 -4.11 -3.38
C LEU A 68 0.39 -3.57 -3.93
N GLU A 69 -0.63 -3.40 -3.10
CA GLU A 69 -1.92 -2.86 -3.55
C GLU A 69 -1.82 -1.46 -4.18
N PRO A 70 -1.02 -0.52 -3.63
CA PRO A 70 -0.84 0.78 -4.29
C PRO A 70 -0.25 0.66 -5.70
N MET A 71 0.56 -0.36 -5.98
CA MET A 71 1.16 -0.59 -7.29
C MET A 71 0.12 -1.00 -8.35
N LEU A 72 -1.05 -1.50 -7.97
CA LEU A 72 -2.12 -1.84 -8.93
C LEU A 72 -2.51 -0.63 -9.80
N LYS A 73 -2.48 0.58 -9.23
CA LYS A 73 -2.79 1.84 -9.93
C LYS A 73 -1.71 2.26 -10.91
N MET A 74 -0.52 1.68 -10.82
CA MET A 74 0.64 1.98 -11.66
C MET A 74 0.67 1.13 -12.94
N TYR A 75 -0.17 0.10 -13.04
CA TYR A 75 -0.25 -0.77 -14.22
C TYR A 75 -1.27 -0.28 -15.25
N LYS A 76 -0.93 -0.37 -16.54
CA LYS A 76 -1.86 -0.33 -17.67
C LYS A 76 -1.58 -1.53 -18.58
N GLY A 77 -2.32 -2.62 -18.38
CA GLY A 77 -2.04 -3.89 -19.06
C GLY A 77 -0.68 -4.46 -18.63
N THR A 78 0.24 -4.57 -19.58
CA THR A 78 1.63 -5.02 -19.35
C THR A 78 2.60 -3.87 -19.06
N MET A 79 2.18 -2.62 -19.21
CA MET A 79 3.00 -1.44 -18.92
C MET A 79 2.94 -1.10 -17.44
N LEU A 80 4.09 -0.92 -16.79
CA LEU A 80 4.21 -0.43 -15.42
C LEU A 80 4.82 0.98 -15.41
N TYR A 81 4.11 1.92 -14.78
CA TYR A 81 4.47 3.34 -14.66
C TYR A 81 4.87 3.68 -13.24
N MET A 82 6.16 3.60 -12.94
CA MET A 82 6.69 4.03 -11.64
C MET A 82 7.00 5.55 -11.66
N PRO A 83 6.63 6.32 -10.63
CA PRO A 83 6.93 7.75 -10.57
C PRO A 83 8.43 8.03 -10.69
N GLY A 84 8.81 8.89 -11.65
CA GLY A 84 10.22 9.28 -11.87
C GLY A 84 11.04 8.28 -12.68
N ASN A 85 10.46 7.16 -13.13
CA ASN A 85 11.12 6.18 -13.97
C ASN A 85 10.56 6.16 -15.39
N VAL A 86 11.36 5.66 -16.33
CA VAL A 86 10.86 5.29 -17.66
C VAL A 86 9.92 4.09 -17.50
N PRO A 87 8.72 4.09 -18.14
CA PRO A 87 7.80 2.96 -18.06
C PRO A 87 8.43 1.66 -18.54
N ILE A 88 8.13 0.56 -17.87
CA ILE A 88 8.67 -0.76 -18.22
C ILE A 88 7.58 -1.68 -18.76
N ILE A 89 7.94 -2.49 -19.77
CA ILE A 89 7.07 -3.54 -20.32
C ILE A 89 7.33 -4.83 -19.52
N THR A 90 6.29 -5.33 -18.87
CA THR A 90 6.31 -6.61 -18.16
C THR A 90 5.77 -7.73 -19.05
N ARG A 91 6.13 -8.99 -18.75
CA ARG A 91 5.64 -10.15 -19.51
C ARG A 91 4.21 -10.54 -19.11
N GLU A 92 3.94 -10.61 -17.81
CA GLU A 92 2.67 -11.10 -17.26
C GLU A 92 1.69 -9.96 -16.92
N GLY A 93 2.19 -8.72 -16.79
CA GLY A 93 1.35 -7.57 -16.48
C GLY A 93 0.79 -7.58 -15.06
N ILE A 94 -0.34 -6.91 -14.90
CA ILE A 94 -1.03 -6.77 -13.62
C ILE A 94 -1.50 -8.11 -13.01
N ALA A 95 -1.63 -9.16 -13.81
CA ALA A 95 -2.08 -10.48 -13.33
C ALA A 95 -1.11 -11.05 -12.29
N ALA A 96 0.20 -11.03 -12.57
CA ALA A 96 1.23 -11.49 -11.63
C ALA A 96 1.19 -10.75 -10.29
N LEU A 97 0.95 -9.44 -10.32
CA LEU A 97 0.84 -8.64 -9.10
C LEU A 97 -0.40 -9.03 -8.29
N ARG A 98 -1.53 -9.32 -8.94
CA ARG A 98 -2.75 -9.76 -8.26
C ARG A 98 -2.57 -11.12 -7.61
N ASP A 99 -1.93 -12.05 -8.30
CA ASP A 99 -1.65 -13.39 -7.77
C ASP A 99 -0.72 -13.30 -6.54
N ALA A 100 0.31 -12.46 -6.61
CA ALA A 100 1.19 -12.22 -5.45
C ALA A 100 0.43 -11.61 -4.26
N ILE A 101 -0.44 -10.63 -4.49
CA ILE A 101 -1.28 -10.04 -3.43
C ILE A 101 -2.21 -11.09 -2.81
N GLN A 102 -2.84 -11.93 -3.65
CA GLN A 102 -3.72 -13.00 -3.21
C GLN A 102 -2.98 -14.00 -2.32
N GLU A 103 -1.80 -14.45 -2.75
CA GLU A 103 -0.96 -15.41 -2.02
C GLU A 103 -0.53 -14.84 -0.67
N LEU A 104 0.04 -13.62 -0.65
CA LEU A 104 0.51 -12.99 0.56
C LEU A 104 -0.62 -12.74 1.57
N LYS A 105 -1.83 -12.41 1.12
CA LYS A 105 -2.99 -12.25 2.02
C LYS A 105 -3.41 -13.55 2.71
N SER A 106 -3.12 -14.70 2.12
CA SER A 106 -3.45 -16.02 2.69
C SER A 106 -2.26 -16.70 3.40
N SER A 107 -1.05 -16.18 3.20
CA SER A 107 0.17 -16.68 3.79
C SER A 107 0.26 -16.41 5.29
N LYS A 108 0.82 -17.36 6.05
CA LYS A 108 1.12 -17.19 7.46
C LYS A 108 2.51 -16.55 7.65
N PRO A 109 2.73 -15.80 8.74
CA PRO A 109 4.06 -15.33 9.12
C PRO A 109 5.09 -16.46 9.30
N VAL A 110 6.37 -16.17 9.04
CA VAL A 110 7.51 -17.12 9.11
C VAL A 110 8.80 -16.53 9.65
#